data_AF-A0A5N5U7K9-F1
#
_entry.id   AF-A0A5N5U7K9-F1
#
_cell.length_a   1.000
_cell.length_b   1.000
_cell.length_c   1.000
_cell.angle_alpha   90.00
_cell.angle_beta   90.00
_cell.angle_gamma   90.00
#
_symmetry.space_group_name_H-M   'P 1'
#
loop_
_entity.id
_entity.type
_entity.pdbx_description
1 polymer ?
#
loop_
_entity_poly.entity_id
_entity_poly.type
_entity_poly.pdbx_seq_one_letter_code
_entity_poly.pdbx_strand_id
1 'polypeptide(L)' 'MTTTTEILDKYGLTRETVTKYIDAITRMNQTQTAEELDVSRDTINRYKKQFAEMDAQERLHLISSLTQEKLLNQSTG' A
#
# COMPACT_ATOMS: atom_id res chain seq x y z
N MET A 1 -13.85 -8.73 11.93
CA MET A 1 -13.38 -7.78 10.91
C MET A 1 -11.88 -7.77 11.00
N THR A 2 -11.17 -8.13 9.92
CA THR A 2 -9.71 -8.06 9.88
C THR A 2 -9.30 -6.59 9.83
N THR A 3 -8.50 -6.16 10.78
CA THR A 3 -7.98 -4.80 10.89
C THR A 3 -6.84 -4.59 9.88
N THR A 4 -6.53 -3.33 9.57
CA THR A 4 -5.39 -2.98 8.72
C THR A 4 -4.08 -3.58 9.23
N THR A 5 -3.85 -3.59 10.55
CA THR A 5 -2.64 -4.18 11.15
C THR A 5 -2.58 -5.68 10.93
N GLU A 6 -3.68 -6.41 11.11
CA GLU A 6 -3.73 -7.86 10.86
C GLU A 6 -3.48 -8.21 9.38
N ILE A 7 -3.97 -7.40 8.44
CA ILE A 7 -3.67 -7.59 7.01
C ILE A 7 -2.18 -7.32 6.73
N LEU A 8 -1.62 -6.25 7.29
CA LEU A 8 -0.20 -5.93 7.12
C LEU A 8 0.69 -7.05 7.66
N ASP A 9 0.40 -7.56 8.85
CA ASP A 9 1.15 -8.65 9.48
C ASP A 9 1.02 -9.97 8.70
N LYS A 10 -0.19 -10.32 8.27
CA LYS A 10 -0.47 -11.53 7.47
C LYS A 10 0.39 -11.59 6.20
N TYR A 11 0.60 -10.43 5.57
CA TYR A 11 1.36 -10.33 4.33
C TYR A 11 2.82 -9.87 4.55
N GLY A 12 3.29 -9.70 5.80
CA GLY A 12 4.66 -9.25 6.07
C GLY A 12 4.96 -7.87 5.46
N LEU A 13 3.98 -6.98 5.53
CA LEU A 13 4.00 -5.64 4.96
C LEU A 13 4.15 -4.58 6.05
N THR A 14 4.86 -3.50 5.74
CA THR A 14 4.92 -2.33 6.62
C THR A 14 3.90 -1.29 6.16
N ARG A 15 3.32 -0.57 7.12
CA ARG A 15 2.34 0.49 6.85
C ARG A 15 2.91 1.56 5.91
N GLU A 16 4.11 2.05 6.22
CA GLU A 16 4.77 3.11 5.43
C GLU A 16 4.92 2.70 3.96
N THR A 17 5.43 1.48 3.71
CA THR A 17 5.72 1.07 2.34
C THR A 17 4.47 0.67 1.57
N VAL A 18 3.42 0.19 2.24
CA VAL A 18 2.12 -0.06 1.61
C VAL A 18 1.41 1.23 1.22
N THR A 19 1.41 2.26 2.08
CA THR A 19 0.83 3.57 1.73
C THR A 19 1.52 4.14 0.49
N LYS A 20 2.85 4.10 0.47
CA LYS A 20 3.70 4.45 -0.67
C LYS A 20 3.31 3.68 -1.95
N TYR A 21 3.13 2.36 -1.85
CA TYR A 21 2.70 1.52 -2.97
C TYR A 21 1.25 1.80 -3.43
N ILE A 22 0.34 2.13 -2.51
CA ILE A 22 -1.05 2.53 -2.84
C ILE A 22 -1.06 3.87 -3.59
N ASP A 23 -0.27 4.84 -3.14
CA ASP A 23 -0.12 6.13 -3.81
C ASP A 23 0.36 5.97 -5.25
N ALA A 24 1.34 5.09 -5.43
CA ALA A 24 1.89 4.75 -6.71
C ALA A 24 0.88 4.16 -7.70
N ILE A 25 0.10 3.15 -7.26
CA ILE A 25 -0.90 2.51 -8.13
C ILE A 25 -2.09 3.43 -8.40
N THR A 26 -2.43 4.34 -7.47
CA THR A 26 -3.51 5.32 -7.65
C THR A 26 -3.11 6.48 -8.57
N ARG A 27 -1.82 6.83 -8.63
CA ARG A 27 -1.27 7.91 -9.50
C ARG A 27 -0.90 7.44 -10.92
N MET A 28 -1.18 6.19 -11.28
CA MET A 28 -1.01 5.58 -12.62
C MET A 28 0.40 5.55 -13.24
N ASN A 29 1.39 6.31 -12.75
CA ASN A 29 2.73 6.34 -13.35
C ASN A 29 3.69 5.35 -12.66
N GLN A 30 3.58 4.07 -13.02
CA GLN A 30 4.34 2.94 -12.47
C GLN A 30 5.86 3.13 -12.47
N THR A 31 6.41 3.95 -13.38
CA THR A 31 7.84 4.20 -13.50
C THR A 31 8.33 5.23 -12.48
N GLN A 32 7.58 6.32 -12.27
CA GLN A 32 7.90 7.34 -11.25
C GLN A 32 7.76 6.80 -9.82
N THR A 33 6.87 5.84 -9.62
CA THR A 33 6.70 5.14 -8.34
C THR A 33 7.98 4.51 -7.82
N ALA A 34 8.74 3.80 -8.66
CA ALA A 34 9.93 3.11 -8.17
C ALA A 34 11.04 4.09 -7.77
N GLU A 35 11.11 5.24 -8.44
CA GLU A 35 12.04 6.32 -8.15
C GLU A 35 11.59 7.18 -6.95
N GLU A 36 10.28 7.44 -6.79
CA GLU A 36 9.71 8.21 -5.68
C GLU A 36 9.73 7.47 -4.34
N LEU A 37 9.68 6.14 -4.37
CA LEU A 37 9.55 5.35 -3.15
C LEU A 37 10.88 4.99 -2.49
N ASP A 38 12.03 5.27 -3.14
CA ASP A 38 13.37 4.87 -2.69
C ASP A 38 13.44 3.39 -2.26
N VAL A 39 12.69 2.53 -2.97
CA VAL A 39 12.65 1.08 -2.72
C VAL A 39 13.17 0.31 -3.93
N SER A 40 13.84 -0.80 -3.66
CA SER A 40 14.35 -1.66 -4.72
C SER A 40 13.23 -2.23 -5.60
N ARG A 41 13.57 -2.55 -6.86
CA ARG A 41 12.65 -3.23 -7.79
C ARG A 41 12.12 -4.55 -7.21
N ASP A 42 12.93 -5.28 -6.45
CA ASP A 42 12.53 -6.51 -5.77
C ASP A 42 11.47 -6.27 -4.70
N THR A 43 11.55 -5.13 -4.02
CA THR A 43 10.56 -4.72 -3.03
C THR A 43 9.21 -4.45 -3.70
N ILE A 44 9.20 -3.76 -4.85
CA ILE A 44 7.98 -3.56 -5.66
C ILE A 44 7.40 -4.90 -6.15
N ASN A 45 8.25 -5.82 -6.62
CA ASN A 45 7.80 -7.13 -7.10
C ASN A 45 7.21 -7.98 -5.97
N ARG A 46 7.79 -7.92 -4.77
CA ARG A 46 7.24 -8.57 -3.57
C ARG A 46 5.85 -8.04 -3.25
N TYR A 47 5.64 -6.72 -3.31
CA TYR A 47 4.34 -6.11 -3.06
C TYR A 47 3.30 -6.46 -4.12
N LYS A 48 3.69 -6.43 -5.40
CA LYS A 48 2.81 -6.88 -6.50
C LYS A 48 2.33 -8.31 -6.26
N LYS A 49 3.23 -9.19 -5.83
CA LYS A 49 2.90 -10.58 -5.48
C LYS A 49 1.94 -10.66 -4.29
N GLN A 50 2.24 -9.99 -3.20
CA GLN A 50 1.42 -10.01 -1.98
C GLN A 50 0.02 -9.42 -2.22
N PHE A 51 -0.09 -8.33 -2.99
CA PHE A 51 -1.38 -7.76 -3.39
C PHE A 51 -2.19 -8.66 -4.33
N ALA A 52 -1.52 -9.53 -5.10
CA ALA A 52 -2.19 -10.54 -5.93
C ALA A 52 -2.66 -11.75 -5.10
N GLU A 53 -2.03 -12.01 -3.96
CA GLU A 53 -2.40 -13.05 -2.99
C GLU A 53 -3.47 -12.59 -1.98
N MET A 54 -3.76 -11.28 -1.93
CA MET A 54 -4.86 -10.72 -1.15
C MET A 54 -6.21 -11.04 -1.79
N ASP A 55 -7.20 -11.41 -0.98
CA ASP A 55 -8.57 -11.44 -1.46
C ASP A 55 -9.10 -10.02 -1.71
N ALA A 56 -10.18 -9.93 -2.49
CA ALA A 56 -10.71 -8.64 -2.94
C ALA A 56 -11.21 -7.76 -1.77
N GLN A 57 -11.73 -8.36 -0.69
CA GLN A 57 -12.23 -7.61 0.46
C GLN A 57 -11.07 -7.10 1.32
N GLU A 58 -10.07 -7.93 1.60
CA GLU A 58 -8.85 -7.53 2.31
C GLU A 58 -8.14 -6.40 1.56
N ARG A 59 -7.97 -6.54 0.24
CA ARG A 59 -7.33 -5.53 -0.59
C ARG A 59 -8.10 -4.21 -0.60
N LEU A 60 -9.42 -4.25 -0.74
CA LEU A 60 -10.26 -3.05 -0.73
C LEU A 60 -10.21 -2.35 0.64
N HIS A 61 -10.31 -3.12 1.72
CA HIS A 61 -10.24 -2.58 3.08
C HIS A 61 -8.89 -1.90 3.35
N LEU A 62 -7.78 -2.53 2.96
CA LEU A 62 -6.44 -2.00 3.10
C LEU A 62 -6.25 -0.69 2.33
N ILE A 63 -6.68 -0.66 1.06
CA ILE A 63 -6.59 0.54 0.21
C ILE A 63 -7.43 1.68 0.79
N SER A 64 -8.68 1.41 1.14
CA SER A 64 -9.59 2.41 1.70
C SER A 64 -9.04 3.02 2.99
N SER A 65 -8.58 2.18 3.91
CA SER A 65 -8.13 2.64 5.24
C SER A 65 -6.87 3.51 5.13
N LEU A 66 -5.86 3.05 4.39
CA LEU A 66 -4.60 3.79 4.26
C LEU A 66 -4.75 5.08 3.44
N THR A 67 -5.67 5.10 2.47
CA THR A 67 -5.99 6.33 1.71
C THR A 67 -6.68 7.36 2.62
N GLN A 68 -7.64 6.92 3.45
CA GLN A 68 -8.33 7.81 4.40
C GLN A 68 -7.37 8.39 5.44
N GLU A 69 -6.49 7.56 6.01
CA GLU A 69 -5.46 8.02 6.95
C GLU A 69 -4.54 9.07 6.34
N LYS A 70 -4.10 8.86 5.09
CA LYS A 70 -3.27 9.84 4.39
C LYS A 70 -4.01 11.17 4.19
N LEU A 71 -5.26 11.14 3.73
CA LEU A 71 -6.05 12.35 3.52
C LEU A 71 -6.24 13.14 4.82
N LEU A 72 -6.50 12.43 5.93
CA LEU A 72 -6.61 13.05 7.26
C LEU A 72 -5.29 13.72 7.68
N ASN A 73 -4.16 13.04 7.50
CA ASN A 73 -2.83 13.58 7.79
C ASN A 73 -2.47 14.77 6.90
N GLN A 74 -2.95 14.82 5.66
CA GLN A 74 -2.75 15.95 4.75
C GLN A 74 -3.66 17.14 5.05
N SER A 75 -4.86 16.91 5.61
CA SER A 75 -5.79 17.98 6.00
C SER A 75 -5.46 18.65 7.33
N THR A 76 -4.59 18.04 8.13
CA THR A 76 -4.20 18.51 9.47
C THR A 76 -2.78 19.10 9.50
N GLY A 77 -2.13 19.22 8.35
CA GLY A 77 -0.79 19.79 8.17
C GLY A 77 -0.79 21.18 7.56
#